data_AF-A0A842Q528-F1
#
_entry.id   AF-A0A842Q528-F1
#
_cell.length_a   1.000
_cell.length_b   1.000
_cell.length_c   1.000
_cell.angle_alpha   90.00
_cell.angle_beta   90.00
_cell.angle_gamma   90.00
#
_symmetry.space_group_name_H-M   'P 1'
#
loop_
_entity.id
_entity.type
_entity.pdbx_description
1 polymer ?
#
loop_
_entity_poly.entity_id
_entity_poly.type
_entity_poly.pdbx_seq_one_letter_code
_entity_poly.pdbx_strand_id
1 'polypeptide(L)'
;MKESRYVKLANTIFHVLKKARIPLFHNRRSNHIFTVWQHIVLLTIRQYEGKSYRLFAEWLVEAYYLRIFLRLSHIPHFTTLQKFTQRINGTLLEKIVSSFITLTNLQQIFVGG
;
A
#
# COMPACT_ATOMS: atom_id res chain seq x y z
N MET A 1 6.34 -20.36 -9.28
CA MET A 1 6.87 -19.64 -8.09
C MET A 1 5.71 -19.36 -7.15
N LYS A 2 5.80 -19.77 -5.88
CA LYS A 2 4.75 -19.54 -4.87
C LYS A 2 4.74 -18.04 -4.56
N GLU A 3 3.72 -17.33 -5.03
CA GLU A 3 3.56 -15.90 -4.78
C GLU A 3 3.60 -15.64 -3.27
N SER A 4 4.55 -14.80 -2.81
CA SER A 4 4.64 -14.41 -1.41
C SER A 4 3.31 -13.79 -0.98
N ARG A 5 2.81 -14.12 0.23
CA ARG A 5 1.55 -13.59 0.77
C ARG A 5 1.43 -12.06 0.64
N TYR A 6 2.56 -11.36 0.75
CA TYR A 6 2.65 -9.91 0.61
C TYR A 6 2.47 -9.42 -0.81
N VAL A 7 2.92 -10.19 -1.81
CA VAL A 7 2.72 -9.88 -3.23
C VAL A 7 1.22 -9.98 -3.56
N LYS A 8 0.54 -11.03 -3.07
CA LYS A 8 -0.91 -11.16 -3.21
C LYS A 8 -1.64 -9.98 -2.55
N LEU A 9 -1.26 -9.63 -1.33
CA LEU A 9 -1.84 -8.49 -0.62
C LEU A 9 -1.60 -7.16 -1.37
N ALA A 10 -0.37 -6.93 -1.83
CA ALA A 10 -0.02 -5.76 -2.62
C ALA A 10 -0.82 -5.68 -3.93
N ASN A 11 -0.99 -6.81 -4.62
CA ASN A 11 -1.78 -6.90 -5.85
C ASN A 11 -3.26 -6.59 -5.60
N THR A 12 -3.84 -7.10 -4.51
CA THR A 12 -5.22 -6.77 -4.11
C THR A 12 -5.37 -5.28 -3.84
N ILE A 13 -4.44 -4.69 -3.08
CA ILE A 13 -4.46 -3.24 -2.78
C ILE A 13 -4.35 -2.43 -4.09
N PHE A 14 -3.48 -2.81 -5.02
CA PHE A 14 -3.39 -2.13 -6.32
C PHE A 14 -4.69 -2.17 -7.10
N HIS A 15 -5.40 -3.30 -7.10
CA HIS A 15 -6.73 -3.38 -7.72
C HIS A 15 -7.74 -2.44 -7.05
N VAL A 16 -7.71 -2.34 -5.71
CA VAL A 16 -8.55 -1.41 -4.94
C VAL A 16 -8.25 0.03 -5.36
N LEU A 17 -6.98 0.44 -5.31
CA LEU A 17 -6.54 1.80 -5.62
C LEU A 17 -6.84 2.18 -7.07
N LYS A 18 -6.70 1.24 -8.00
CA LYS A 18 -7.06 1.43 -9.41
C LYS A 18 -8.55 1.68 -9.59
N LYS A 19 -9.41 0.85 -8.98
CA LYS A 19 -10.87 1.03 -9.03
C LYS A 19 -11.31 2.34 -8.38
N ALA A 20 -10.66 2.71 -7.28
CA ALA A 20 -10.87 3.97 -6.56
C ALA A 20 -10.36 5.22 -7.31
N ARG A 21 -9.70 5.04 -8.46
CA ARG A 21 -9.06 6.11 -9.25
C ARG A 21 -8.12 6.98 -8.42
N ILE A 22 -7.40 6.37 -7.47
CA ILE A 22 -6.40 7.08 -6.67
C ILE A 22 -5.23 7.47 -7.59
N PRO A 23 -4.80 8.74 -7.61
CA PRO A 23 -3.68 9.14 -8.43
C PRO A 23 -2.37 8.52 -7.92
N LEU A 24 -1.45 8.20 -8.83
CA LEU A 24 -0.12 7.67 -8.46
C LEU A 24 0.72 8.68 -7.69
N PHE A 25 0.51 9.98 -7.92
CA PHE A 25 1.20 11.07 -7.23
C PHE A 25 0.19 12.15 -6.82
N HIS A 26 0.40 12.78 -5.67
CA HIS A 26 -0.53 13.77 -5.13
C HIS A 26 -0.57 15.06 -5.97
N ASN A 27 0.56 15.47 -6.55
CA ASN A 27 0.68 16.63 -7.42
C ASN A 27 1.94 16.54 -8.30
N ARG A 28 2.08 17.44 -9.28
CA ARG A 28 3.26 17.52 -10.16
C ARG A 28 4.57 17.78 -9.41
N ARG A 29 4.52 18.44 -8.23
CA ARG A 29 5.66 18.80 -7.38
C ARG A 29 6.13 17.67 -6.46
N SER A 30 5.53 16.49 -6.54
CA SER A 30 6.04 15.32 -5.83
C SER A 30 7.48 15.04 -6.27
N ASN A 31 8.31 14.50 -5.38
CA ASN A 31 9.66 14.08 -5.74
C ASN A 31 9.68 12.81 -6.61
N HIS A 32 8.50 12.22 -6.88
CA HIS A 32 8.28 11.02 -7.72
C HIS A 32 9.13 9.81 -7.34
N ILE A 33 9.69 9.80 -6.12
CA ILE A 33 10.52 8.71 -5.61
C ILE A 33 9.66 7.48 -5.32
N PHE A 34 8.55 7.71 -4.62
CA PHE A 34 7.59 6.69 -4.26
C PHE A 34 6.19 7.17 -4.61
N THR A 35 5.44 6.32 -5.30
CA THR A 35 4.03 6.55 -5.62
C THR A 35 3.19 6.51 -4.35
N VAL A 36 2.04 7.17 -4.36
CA VAL A 36 1.00 7.07 -3.33
C VAL A 36 0.62 5.60 -3.10
N TRP A 37 0.55 4.81 -4.18
CA TRP A 37 0.17 3.40 -4.11
C TRP A 37 1.21 2.55 -3.40
N GLN A 38 2.49 2.75 -3.70
CA GLN A 38 3.59 2.08 -3.00
C GLN A 38 3.55 2.40 -1.51
N HIS A 39 3.36 3.67 -1.13
CA HIS A 39 3.27 4.03 0.29
C HIS A 39 2.07 3.37 0.98
N ILE A 40 0.90 3.35 0.34
CA ILE A 40 -0.30 2.70 0.89
C ILE A 40 -0.03 1.21 1.13
N VAL A 41 0.51 0.49 0.14
CA VAL A 41 0.84 -0.94 0.30
C VAL A 41 1.82 -1.15 1.45
N LEU A 42 2.90 -0.37 1.51
CA LEU A 42 3.91 -0.49 2.57
C LEU A 42 3.33 -0.22 3.95
N LEU A 43 2.47 0.79 4.09
CA LEU A 43 1.78 1.07 5.35
C LEU A 43 0.82 -0.03 5.77
N THR A 44 0.03 -0.57 4.83
CA THR A 44 -0.90 -1.67 5.11
C THR A 44 -0.14 -2.92 5.56
N ILE A 45 0.95 -3.28 4.87
CA ILE A 45 1.77 -4.43 5.27
C ILE A 45 2.44 -4.18 6.62
N ARG A 46 2.94 -2.96 6.88
CA ARG A 46 3.48 -2.60 8.21
C ARG A 46 2.46 -2.82 9.32
N GLN A 47 1.22 -2.37 9.11
CA GLN A 47 0.12 -2.54 10.06
C GLN A 47 -0.24 -4.01 10.25
N TYR A 48 -0.35 -4.77 9.15
CA TYR A 48 -0.61 -6.21 9.17
C TYR A 48 0.47 -6.98 9.98
N GLU A 49 1.73 -6.57 9.86
CA GLU A 49 2.86 -7.17 10.58
C GLU A 49 3.03 -6.67 12.02
N GLY A 50 2.25 -5.67 12.47
CA GLY A 50 2.37 -5.07 13.80
C GLY A 50 3.70 -4.38 14.07
N LYS A 51 4.47 -4.01 13.04
CA LYS A 51 5.83 -3.47 13.18
C LYS A 51 5.86 -1.95 13.36
N SER A 52 6.80 -1.46 14.16
CA SER A 52 7.16 -0.04 14.15
C SER A 52 7.71 0.37 12.78
N TYR A 53 7.72 1.68 12.47
CA TYR A 53 8.24 2.15 11.18
C TYR A 53 9.70 1.75 10.94
N ARG A 54 10.53 1.75 11.98
CA ARG A 54 11.94 1.38 11.90
C ARG A 54 12.13 -0.12 11.65
N LEU A 55 11.49 -0.95 12.48
CA LEU A 55 11.54 -2.42 12.31
C LEU A 55 10.98 -2.86 10.95
N PHE A 56 9.99 -2.15 10.43
CA PHE A 56 9.45 -2.43 9.11
C PHE A 56 10.43 -2.07 7.98
N ALA A 57 11.13 -0.94 8.06
CA ALA A 57 12.12 -0.57 7.07
C ALA A 57 13.29 -1.57 7.04
N GLU A 58 13.72 -2.06 8.22
CA GLU A 58 14.72 -3.13 8.34
C GLU A 58 14.21 -4.45 7.76
N TRP A 59 12.98 -4.86 8.09
CA TRP A 59 12.35 -6.06 7.53
C TRP A 59 12.19 -5.99 5.99
N LEU A 60 11.92 -4.80 5.44
CA LEU A 60 11.73 -4.59 4.00
C LEU A 60 13.00 -4.90 3.19
N VAL A 61 14.19 -4.83 3.80
CA VAL A 61 15.46 -5.24 3.19
C VAL A 61 15.37 -6.69 2.70
N GLU A 62 14.87 -7.58 3.54
CA GLU A 62 14.74 -9.02 3.28
C GLU A 62 13.51 -9.38 2.43
N ALA A 63 12.55 -8.48 2.29
CA ALA A 63 11.30 -8.71 1.55
C ALA A 63 11.47 -8.60 0.02
N TYR A 64 12.43 -9.35 -0.55
CA TYR A 64 12.87 -9.28 -1.95
C TYR A 64 11.71 -9.27 -2.97
N TYR A 65 10.82 -10.27 -2.91
CA TYR A 65 9.71 -10.38 -3.87
C TYR A 65 8.73 -9.21 -3.79
N LEU A 66 8.49 -8.67 -2.59
CA LEU A 66 7.64 -7.51 -2.41
C LEU A 66 8.30 -6.26 -3.02
N ARG A 67 9.61 -6.07 -2.80
CA ARG A 67 10.36 -4.94 -3.37
C ARG A 67 10.34 -4.95 -4.89
N ILE A 68 10.52 -6.12 -5.51
CA ILE A 68 10.45 -6.30 -6.96
C ILE A 68 9.06 -6.03 -7.49
N PHE A 69 8.03 -6.62 -6.86
CA PHE A 69 6.66 -6.42 -7.27
C PHE A 69 6.27 -4.94 -7.24
N LEU A 70 6.66 -4.24 -6.18
CA LEU A 70 6.42 -2.81 -6.02
C LEU A 70 7.33 -1.93 -6.89
N ARG A 71 8.36 -2.49 -7.54
CA ARG A 71 9.38 -1.75 -8.29
C ARG A 71 10.00 -0.62 -7.46
N LEU A 72 10.36 -0.92 -6.21
CA LEU A 72 11.00 0.08 -5.35
C LEU A 72 12.41 0.39 -5.87
N SER A 73 12.69 1.66 -6.14
CA SER A 73 14.02 2.13 -6.56
C SER A 73 15.04 2.06 -5.42
N HIS A 74 14.60 2.23 -4.17
CA HIS A 74 15.36 2.02 -2.95
C HIS A 74 14.42 1.71 -1.79
N ILE A 75 15.00 1.29 -0.67
CA ILE A 75 14.24 1.03 0.56
C ILE A 75 13.89 2.37 1.20
N PRO A 76 12.60 2.69 1.43
CA PRO A 76 12.21 3.93 2.08
C PRO A 76 12.76 3.98 3.51
N HIS A 77 13.35 5.11 3.88
CA HIS A 77 13.66 5.40 5.27
C HIS A 77 12.38 5.40 6.12
N PHE A 78 12.47 5.05 7.40
CA PHE A 78 11.30 4.93 8.28
C PHE A 78 10.49 6.24 8.35
N THR A 79 11.17 7.39 8.31
CA THR A 79 10.52 8.71 8.29
C THR A 79 9.76 9.00 7.00
N THR A 80 10.08 8.34 5.88
CA THR A 80 9.33 8.49 4.61
C THR A 80 7.89 8.00 4.77
N LEU A 81 7.72 6.81 5.36
CA LEU A 81 6.40 6.26 5.67
C LEU A 81 5.67 7.11 6.72
N GLN A 82 6.38 7.53 7.77
CA GLN A 82 5.81 8.40 8.80
C GLN A 82 5.29 9.73 8.24
N LYS A 83 6.11 10.42 7.43
CA LYS A 83 5.74 11.67 6.76
C LYS A 83 4.61 11.47 5.77
N PHE A 84 4.50 10.29 5.15
CA PHE A 84 3.36 10.00 4.28
C PHE A 84 2.06 9.82 5.07
N THR A 85 2.09 9.10 6.19
CA THR A 85 0.93 8.98 7.10
C THR A 85 0.45 10.35 7.58
N GLN A 86 1.37 11.25 7.93
CA GLN A 86 1.04 12.63 8.32
C GLN A 86 0.45 13.47 7.18
N ARG A 87 0.77 13.13 5.92
CA ARG A 87 0.31 13.85 4.72
C ARG A 87 -1.00 13.31 4.15
N ILE A 88 -1.36 12.07 4.44
CA ILE A 88 -2.68 11.54 4.07
C ILE A 88 -3.72 12.38 4.82
N ASN A 89 -4.46 13.18 4.06
CA ASN A 89 -5.63 13.89 4.56
C ASN A 89 -6.81 12.90 4.74
N GLY A 90 -7.80 13.30 5.53
CA GLY A 90 -9.00 12.50 5.78
C GLY A 90 -9.66 12.02 4.48
N THR A 91 -9.69 12.85 3.44
CA THR A 91 -10.35 12.52 2.16
C THR A 91 -9.68 11.39 1.38
N LEU A 92 -8.34 11.27 1.38
CA LEU A 92 -7.67 10.13 0.74
C LEU A 92 -7.89 8.84 1.55
N LEU A 93 -7.86 8.94 2.88
CA LEU A 93 -8.16 7.82 3.76
C LEU A 93 -9.61 7.33 3.57
N GLU A 94 -10.58 8.24 3.57
CA GLU A 94 -12.00 7.97 3.31
C GLU A 94 -12.21 7.27 1.95
N LYS A 95 -11.53 7.72 0.89
CA LYS A 95 -11.61 7.07 -0.43
C LYS A 95 -11.06 5.65 -0.41
N ILE A 96 -9.92 5.42 0.27
CA ILE A 96 -9.33 4.09 0.39
C ILE A 96 -10.29 3.18 1.16
N VAL A 97 -10.78 3.63 2.33
CA VAL A 97 -11.70 2.86 3.19
C VAL A 97 -13.00 2.54 2.46
N SER A 98 -13.63 3.52 1.78
CA SER A 98 -14.87 3.31 1.02
C SER A 98 -14.69 2.29 -0.10
N SER A 99 -13.53 2.30 -0.76
CA SER A 99 -13.20 1.36 -1.84
C SER A 99 -12.95 -0.05 -1.32
N PHE A 100 -12.35 -0.17 -0.13
CA PHE A 100 -12.21 -1.44 0.57
C PHE A 100 -13.58 -2.02 0.95
N ILE A 101 -14.46 -1.24 1.58
CA ILE A 101 -15.82 -1.69 1.96
C ILE A 101 -16.60 -2.15 0.73
N THR A 102 -16.54 -1.40 -0.36
CA THR A 102 -17.21 -1.76 -1.62
C THR A 102 -16.69 -3.10 -2.15
N LEU A 103 -15.38 -3.34 -2.08
CA LEU A 103 -14.78 -4.58 -2.55
C LEU A 103 -15.04 -5.77 -1.63
N THR A 104 -15.04 -5.58 -0.31
CA THR A 104 -15.36 -6.65 0.64
C THR A 104 -16.84 -7.01 0.63
N ASN A 105 -17.74 -6.03 0.48
CA ASN A 105 -19.17 -6.28 0.31
C ASN A 105 -19.46 -7.04 -0.98
N LEU A 106 -18.75 -6.71 -2.07
CA LEU A 106 -18.83 -7.50 -3.31
C LEU A 106 -18.34 -8.94 -3.09
N GLN A 107 -17.25 -9.17 -2.35
CA GLN A 107 -16.77 -10.53 -2.07
C GLN A 107 -17.75 -11.37 -1.23
N GLN A 108 -18.50 -10.77 -0.30
CA GLN A 108 -19.54 -11.49 0.45
C GLN A 108 -20.72 -11.91 -0.45
N ILE A 109 -21.10 -11.09 -1.43
CA ILE A 109 -22.16 -11.43 -2.41
C ILE A 109 -21.70 -12.57 -3.34
N PHE A 110 -20.42 -12.61 -3.71
CA PHE A 110 -19.88 -13.64 -4.62
C PHE A 110 -19.50 -14.97 -3.94
N VAL A 111 -19.42 -15.02 -2.60
CA VAL A 111 -19.16 -16.26 -1.84
C VAL A 111 -20.46 -16.87 -1.28
N GLY A 112 -21.58 -16.14 -1.33
CA GLY A 112 -22.91 -16.57 -0.89
C GLY A 112 -23.91 -16.88 -2.00
N GLY A 113 -23.45 -17.32 -3.18
CA GLY A 113 -24.29 -17.70 -4.33
C GLY A 113 -23.93 -19.06 -4.88
#